data_AF-A0A1G9WS15-F1
#
_entry.id   AF-A0A1G9WS15-F1
#
_cell.length_a   1.000
_cell.length_b   1.000
_cell.length_c   1.000
_cell.angle_alpha   90.00
_cell.angle_beta   90.00
_cell.angle_gamma   90.00
#
_symmetry.space_group_name_H-M   'P 1'
#
loop_
_entity.id
_entity.type
_entity.pdbx_description
1 polymer ?
#
loop_
_entity_poly.entity_id
_entity_poly.type
_entity_poly.pdbx_seq_one_letter_code
_entity_poly.pdbx_strand_id
1 'polypeptide(L)'
;MITFIAIVCVVAVAWPIACGASSPASGRSRNRDAGRRTRYVEAHPQHANSGDVERRLLAADLTPAEARLVVEKAAAHGIKPFTMWMWIDQYDAKTLAVVVTADLGHHELLAHLGAGTLPDLEHLRLFASINGLPLTERKLKTPVTATVVLTGGQYAAHKETQAAARAATQAAETQQPVAPPMPPIFEPGSWPYTEWAAGELPQPPRTDGPEPEAGSGGIIAA
;
A
#
# COMPACT_ATOMS: atom_id res chain seq x y z
N MET A 1 -27.23 45.60 26.92
CA MET A 1 -26.10 45.79 25.99
C MET A 1 -24.74 45.67 26.65
N ILE A 2 -24.48 46.37 27.77
CA ILE A 2 -23.17 46.35 28.45
C ILE A 2 -22.72 44.94 28.89
N THR A 3 -23.65 44.11 29.38
CA THR A 3 -23.37 42.73 29.80
C THR A 3 -22.96 41.80 28.66
N PHE A 4 -23.51 42.00 27.46
CA PHE A 4 -23.19 41.18 26.29
C PHE A 4 -21.77 41.47 25.77
N ILE A 5 -21.36 42.74 25.79
CA ILE A 5 -20.01 43.17 25.40
C ILE A 5 -18.96 42.60 26.37
N ALA A 6 -19.24 42.62 27.67
CA ALA A 6 -18.34 42.06 28.68
C ALA A 6 -18.09 40.56 28.48
N ILE A 7 -19.13 39.78 28.17
CA ILE A 7 -19.01 38.33 27.93
C ILE A 7 -18.18 38.06 26.67
N VAL A 8 -18.42 38.79 25.58
CA VAL A 8 -17.67 38.63 24.33
C VAL A 8 -16.19 38.98 24.52
N CYS A 9 -15.87 40.04 25.27
CA CYS A 9 -14.47 40.38 25.59
C CYS A 9 -13.78 39.31 26.43
N VAL A 10 -14.45 38.72 27.42
CA VAL A 10 -13.86 37.66 28.24
C VAL A 10 -13.61 36.39 27.43
N VAL A 11 -14.55 35.99 26.56
CA VAL A 11 -14.38 34.82 25.68
C VAL A 11 -13.26 35.05 24.65
N ALA A 12 -13.18 36.26 24.07
CA ALA A 12 -12.15 36.61 23.10
C ALA A 12 -10.73 36.62 23.70
N VAL A 13 -10.60 36.93 25.00
CA VAL A 13 -9.30 36.91 25.70
C VAL A 13 -8.98 35.50 26.25
N ALA A 14 -9.97 34.74 26.69
CA ALA A 14 -9.76 33.40 27.24
C ALA A 14 -9.40 32.34 26.17
N TRP A 15 -9.94 32.47 24.96
CA TRP A 15 -9.69 31.53 23.85
C TRP A 15 -8.21 31.40 23.44
N PRO A 16 -7.46 32.48 23.19
CA PRO A 16 -6.04 32.37 22.81
C PRO A 16 -5.16 31.83 23.95
N ILE A 17 -5.53 32.05 25.22
CA ILE A 17 -4.79 31.53 26.38
C ILE A 17 -4.99 30.01 26.49
N ALA A 18 -6.20 29.51 26.25
CA ALA A 18 -6.49 28.08 26.22
C ALA A 18 -5.83 27.37 25.01
N CYS A 19 -5.76 28.02 23.85
CA CYS A 19 -5.10 27.48 22.66
C CYS A 19 -3.56 27.59 22.68
N GLY A 20 -2.97 28.48 23.48
CA GLY A 20 -1.52 28.62 23.62
C GLY A 20 -0.86 27.55 24.51
N ALA A 21 -1.66 26.88 25.35
CA ALA A 21 -1.17 25.83 26.27
C ALA A 21 -0.84 24.51 25.56
N SER A 22 -1.37 24.28 24.35
CA SER A 22 -0.96 23.18 23.46
C SER A 22 0.26 23.59 22.64
N SER A 23 1.31 24.08 23.31
CA SER A 23 2.58 24.36 22.64
C SER A 23 3.13 23.06 22.05
N PRO A 24 3.44 23.01 20.73
CA PRO A 24 3.99 21.82 20.09
C PRO A 24 5.25 21.43 20.84
N ALA A 25 5.33 20.16 21.26
CA ALA A 25 6.50 19.61 21.94
C ALA A 25 7.77 20.10 21.23
N SER A 26 8.61 20.82 21.97
CA SER A 26 9.80 21.48 21.45
C SER A 26 10.64 20.51 20.60
N GLY A 27 11.31 21.02 19.55
CA GLY A 27 12.09 20.18 18.62
C GLY A 27 13.10 19.26 19.33
N ARG A 28 13.64 19.69 20.48
CA ARG A 28 14.52 18.88 21.33
C ARG A 28 13.83 17.65 21.92
N SER A 29 12.56 17.77 22.33
CA SER A 29 11.75 16.64 22.79
C SER A 29 11.51 15.64 21.66
N ARG A 30 11.14 16.14 20.47
CA ARG A 30 10.93 15.31 19.27
C ARG A 30 12.19 14.54 18.86
N ASN A 31 13.35 15.19 18.87
CA ASN A 31 14.62 14.51 18.55
C ASN A 31 14.97 13.42 19.56
N ARG A 32 14.73 13.66 20.86
CA ARG A 32 14.97 12.64 21.89
C ARG A 32 14.02 11.44 21.73
N ASP A 33 12.76 11.70 21.41
CA ASP A 33 11.76 10.66 21.17
C ASP A 33 12.09 9.85 19.91
N ALA A 34 12.48 10.52 18.81
CA ALA A 34 12.96 9.87 17.60
C ALA A 34 14.14 8.92 17.88
N GLY A 35 15.13 9.36 18.67
CA GLY A 35 16.25 8.51 19.07
C GLY A 35 15.85 7.30 19.92
N ARG A 36 14.87 7.44 20.82
CA ARG A 36 14.33 6.31 21.58
C ARG A 36 13.62 5.32 20.67
N ARG A 37 12.83 5.83 19.74
CA ARG A 37 12.09 5.03 18.76
C ARG A 37 13.03 4.25 17.85
N THR A 38 14.09 4.87 17.33
CA THR A 38 15.09 4.18 16.51
C THR A 38 15.69 2.99 17.26
N ARG A 39 16.13 3.17 18.51
CA ARG A 39 16.68 2.07 19.33
C ARG A 39 15.65 0.96 19.59
N TYR A 40 14.40 1.33 19.80
CA TYR A 40 13.32 0.37 20.02
C TYR A 40 13.09 -0.49 18.78
N VAL A 41 13.03 0.13 17.59
CA VAL A 41 12.82 -0.58 16.31
C VAL A 41 14.05 -1.42 15.93
N GLU A 42 15.26 -0.97 16.25
CA GLU A 42 16.47 -1.79 16.09
C GLU A 42 16.40 -3.08 16.91
N ALA A 43 15.88 -3.02 18.14
CA ALA A 43 15.66 -4.20 18.97
C ALA A 43 14.42 -5.02 18.58
N HIS A 44 13.40 -4.38 17.97
CA HIS A 44 12.15 -5.01 17.60
C HIS A 44 11.72 -4.62 16.17
N PRO A 45 12.38 -5.16 15.13
CA PRO A 45 12.14 -4.78 13.74
C PRO A 45 10.69 -4.94 13.27
N GLN A 46 9.92 -5.86 13.88
CA GLN A 46 8.51 -6.08 13.59
C GLN A 46 7.61 -4.86 13.84
N HIS A 47 8.08 -3.89 14.63
CA HIS A 47 7.39 -2.64 14.91
C HIS A 47 7.84 -1.47 14.02
N ALA A 48 8.70 -1.72 13.03
CA ALA A 48 9.10 -0.72 12.05
C ALA A 48 7.87 -0.22 11.27
N ASN A 49 7.79 1.10 11.09
CA ASN A 49 6.83 1.73 10.18
C ASN A 49 7.54 2.44 9.03
N SER A 50 6.77 2.96 8.07
CA SER A 50 7.31 3.67 6.90
C SER A 50 8.16 4.88 7.27
N GLY A 51 7.80 5.63 8.32
CA GLY A 51 8.59 6.77 8.80
C GLY A 51 9.90 6.37 9.49
N ASP A 52 9.95 5.20 10.14
CA ASP A 52 11.19 4.63 10.67
C ASP A 52 12.14 4.26 9.52
N VAL A 53 11.60 3.64 8.46
CA VAL A 53 12.35 3.32 7.24
C VAL A 53 12.86 4.58 6.55
N GLU A 54 12.01 5.59 6.36
CA GLU A 54 12.39 6.88 5.76
C GLU A 54 13.54 7.55 6.52
N ARG A 55 13.46 7.60 7.86
CA ARG A 55 14.54 8.13 8.70
C ARG A 55 15.85 7.36 8.51
N ARG A 56 15.79 6.04 8.36
CA ARG A 56 16.96 5.19 8.15
C ARG A 56 17.56 5.39 6.75
N LEU A 57 16.73 5.62 5.73
CA LEU A 57 17.18 6.00 4.39
C LEU A 57 17.90 7.36 4.42
N LEU A 58 17.33 8.37 5.10
CA LEU A 58 17.93 9.68 5.28
C LEU A 58 19.28 9.62 6.01
N ALA A 59 19.38 8.77 7.05
CA ALA A 59 20.62 8.56 7.79
C ALA A 59 21.73 7.89 6.95
N ALA A 60 21.37 7.27 5.82
CA ALA A 60 22.30 6.66 4.86
C ALA A 60 22.64 7.59 3.67
N ASP A 61 22.51 8.91 3.86
CA ASP A 61 22.80 9.95 2.86
C ASP A 61 21.88 9.95 1.63
N LEU A 62 20.66 9.41 1.73
CA LEU A 62 19.65 9.63 0.69
C LEU A 62 19.05 11.02 0.85
N THR A 63 18.75 11.67 -0.28
CA THR A 63 18.03 12.94 -0.23
C THR A 63 16.59 12.72 0.25
N PRO A 64 15.93 13.73 0.84
CA PRO A 64 14.53 13.60 1.26
C PRO A 64 13.58 13.21 0.12
N ALA A 65 13.86 13.68 -1.09
CA ALA A 65 13.07 13.30 -2.27
C ALA A 65 13.28 11.83 -2.64
N GLU A 66 14.53 11.34 -2.61
CA GLU A 66 14.85 9.92 -2.84
C GLU A 66 14.19 9.02 -1.79
N ALA A 67 14.31 9.35 -0.51
CA ALA A 67 13.74 8.56 0.57
C ALA A 67 12.20 8.48 0.46
N ARG A 68 11.55 9.60 0.15
CA ARG A 68 10.10 9.65 -0.07
C ARG A 68 9.68 8.81 -1.28
N LEU A 69 10.40 8.92 -2.40
CA LEU A 69 10.14 8.11 -3.59
C LEU A 69 10.20 6.60 -3.28
N VAL A 70 11.22 6.17 -2.55
CA VAL A 70 11.40 4.76 -2.16
C VAL A 70 10.23 4.28 -1.31
N VAL A 71 9.81 5.05 -0.30
CA VAL A 71 8.69 4.68 0.58
C VAL A 71 7.37 4.66 -0.18
N GLU A 72 7.14 5.62 -1.09
CA GLU A 72 5.94 5.68 -1.93
C GLU A 72 5.86 4.50 -2.89
N LYS A 73 6.96 4.18 -3.59
CA LYS A 73 7.03 2.98 -4.45
C LYS A 73 6.86 1.69 -3.66
N ALA A 74 7.49 1.58 -2.49
CA ALA A 74 7.32 0.42 -1.62
C ALA A 74 5.85 0.23 -1.22
N ALA A 75 5.16 1.30 -0.85
CA ALA A 75 3.74 1.26 -0.54
C ALA A 75 2.89 0.84 -1.74
N ALA A 76 3.18 1.39 -2.94
CA ALA A 76 2.49 1.01 -4.18
C ALA A 76 2.66 -0.47 -4.53
N HIS A 77 3.82 -1.06 -4.23
CA HIS A 77 4.13 -2.49 -4.44
C HIS A 77 3.74 -3.38 -3.25
N GLY A 78 3.07 -2.84 -2.24
CA GLY A 78 2.63 -3.58 -1.05
C GLY A 78 3.78 -4.13 -0.20
N ILE A 79 4.97 -3.53 -0.28
CA ILE A 79 6.14 -3.95 0.48
C ILE A 79 5.98 -3.47 1.93
N LYS A 80 5.96 -4.43 2.85
CA LYS A 80 5.80 -4.13 4.29
C LYS A 80 7.04 -3.43 4.85
N PRO A 81 6.89 -2.43 5.75
CA PRO A 81 8.03 -1.75 6.37
C PRO A 81 9.00 -2.67 7.10
N PHE A 82 8.51 -3.74 7.72
CA PHE A 82 9.35 -4.78 8.33
C PHE A 82 10.32 -5.41 7.31
N THR A 83 9.84 -5.73 6.10
CA THR A 83 10.69 -6.29 5.04
C THR A 83 11.72 -5.28 4.56
N MET A 84 11.33 -4.02 4.40
CA MET A 84 12.28 -2.94 4.07
C MET A 84 13.37 -2.83 5.14
N TRP A 85 12.99 -2.89 6.42
CA TRP A 85 13.94 -2.81 7.53
C TRP A 85 14.95 -3.96 7.51
N MET A 86 14.49 -5.19 7.32
CA MET A 86 15.35 -6.37 7.19
C MET A 86 16.33 -6.24 6.01
N TRP A 87 15.87 -5.71 4.88
CA TRP A 87 16.72 -5.43 3.72
C TRP A 87 17.80 -4.39 4.02
N ILE A 88 17.46 -3.29 4.70
CA ILE A 88 18.43 -2.27 5.09
C ILE A 88 19.51 -2.87 6.00
N ASP A 89 19.10 -3.70 6.97
CA ASP A 89 20.03 -4.29 7.93
C ASP A 89 21.01 -5.27 7.27
N GLN A 90 20.51 -6.10 6.35
CA GLN A 90 21.32 -7.12 5.69
C GLN A 90 22.15 -6.58 4.51
N TYR A 91 21.60 -5.66 3.71
CA TYR A 91 22.15 -5.26 2.41
C TYR A 91 22.43 -3.76 2.25
N ASP A 92 22.15 -2.94 3.27
CA ASP A 92 22.21 -1.47 3.27
C ASP A 92 21.01 -0.74 2.64
N ALA A 93 20.79 0.49 3.10
CA ALA A 93 19.70 1.38 2.68
C ALA A 93 19.80 1.80 1.21
N LYS A 94 21.01 2.02 0.70
CA LYS A 94 21.22 2.39 -0.71
C LYS A 94 20.82 1.24 -1.65
N THR A 95 21.11 0.00 -1.23
CA THR A 95 20.72 -1.21 -1.97
C THR A 95 19.20 -1.37 -1.97
N LEU A 96 18.54 -1.21 -0.81
CA LEU A 96 17.07 -1.21 -0.73
C LEU A 96 16.46 -0.18 -1.69
N ALA A 97 17.00 1.03 -1.73
CA ALA A 97 16.49 2.09 -2.59
C ALA A 97 16.54 1.69 -4.07
N VAL A 98 17.65 1.08 -4.53
CA VAL A 98 17.77 0.59 -5.90
C VAL A 98 16.76 -0.52 -6.20
N VAL A 99 16.63 -1.53 -5.35
CA VAL A 99 15.72 -2.65 -5.63
C VAL A 99 14.25 -2.21 -5.66
N VAL A 100 13.83 -1.38 -4.72
CA VAL A 100 12.44 -0.88 -4.66
C VAL A 100 12.15 0.05 -5.84
N THR A 101 13.09 0.92 -6.19
CA THR A 101 12.88 1.84 -7.32
C THR A 101 12.95 1.13 -8.66
N ALA A 102 13.65 0.00 -8.76
CA ALA A 102 13.60 -0.93 -9.89
C ALA A 102 12.33 -1.81 -9.93
N ASP A 103 11.34 -1.53 -9.07
CA ASP A 103 10.04 -2.19 -9.03
C ASP A 103 10.08 -3.67 -8.59
N LEU A 104 11.03 -4.04 -7.72
CA LEU A 104 10.99 -5.34 -7.03
C LEU A 104 9.81 -5.40 -6.05
N GLY A 105 8.97 -6.42 -6.22
CA GLY A 105 7.82 -6.65 -5.36
C GLY A 105 8.18 -7.27 -4.01
N HIS A 106 7.21 -7.28 -3.09
CA HIS A 106 7.38 -7.84 -1.75
C HIS A 106 7.84 -9.30 -1.74
N HIS A 107 7.29 -10.15 -2.62
CA HIS A 107 7.63 -11.56 -2.70
C HIS A 107 9.07 -11.81 -3.17
N GLU A 108 9.55 -11.07 -4.17
CA GLU A 108 10.93 -11.17 -4.67
C GLU A 108 11.94 -10.74 -3.60
N LEU A 109 11.63 -9.64 -2.90
CA LEU A 109 12.42 -9.17 -1.76
C LEU A 109 12.51 -10.24 -0.66
N LEU A 110 11.41 -10.92 -0.33
CA LEU A 110 11.41 -12.01 0.65
C LEU A 110 12.17 -13.24 0.16
N ALA A 111 12.07 -13.59 -1.12
CA ALA A 111 12.78 -14.73 -1.70
C ALA A 111 14.31 -14.53 -1.61
N HIS A 112 14.79 -13.35 -1.97
CA HIS A 112 16.20 -12.98 -1.86
C HIS A 112 16.69 -12.90 -0.41
N LEU A 113 15.87 -12.34 0.50
CA LEU A 113 16.12 -12.36 1.95
C LEU A 113 16.30 -13.79 2.47
N GLY A 114 15.33 -14.67 2.19
CA GLY A 114 15.33 -16.05 2.68
C GLY A 114 16.45 -16.90 2.08
N ALA A 115 16.81 -16.65 0.82
CA ALA A 115 17.92 -17.33 0.16
C ALA A 115 19.30 -16.74 0.50
N GLY A 116 19.36 -15.57 1.16
CA GLY A 116 20.62 -14.85 1.36
C GLY A 116 21.29 -14.41 0.06
N THR A 117 20.49 -14.23 -1.00
CA THR A 117 20.97 -13.85 -2.34
C THR A 117 20.67 -12.39 -2.63
N LEU A 118 21.43 -11.82 -3.55
CA LEU A 118 21.27 -10.44 -3.99
C LEU A 118 20.92 -10.43 -5.48
N PRO A 119 19.91 -9.65 -5.90
CA PRO A 119 19.67 -9.46 -7.32
C PRO A 119 20.85 -8.71 -7.97
N ASP A 120 21.00 -8.85 -9.29
CA ASP A 120 22.00 -8.14 -10.06
C ASP A 120 21.80 -6.62 -9.98
N LEU A 121 22.58 -5.98 -9.11
CA LEU A 121 22.45 -4.56 -8.82
C LEU A 121 22.80 -3.68 -10.02
N GLU A 122 23.69 -4.10 -10.92
CA GLU A 122 24.04 -3.29 -12.09
C GLU A 122 22.85 -3.15 -13.03
N HIS A 123 22.12 -4.25 -13.25
CA HIS A 123 20.89 -4.22 -14.01
C HIS A 123 19.80 -3.41 -13.30
N LEU A 124 19.58 -3.64 -11.99
CA LEU A 124 18.54 -2.93 -11.25
C LEU A 124 18.82 -1.43 -11.13
N ARG A 125 20.09 -1.01 -11.11
CA ARG A 125 20.47 0.40 -11.20
C ARG A 125 19.90 1.04 -12.46
N LEU A 126 20.03 0.41 -13.62
CA LEU A 126 19.50 0.94 -14.88
C LEU A 126 17.98 1.17 -14.81
N PHE A 127 17.23 0.26 -14.17
CA PHE A 127 15.79 0.47 -13.97
C PHE A 127 15.49 1.56 -12.94
N ALA A 128 16.24 1.60 -11.84
CA ALA A 128 16.11 2.63 -10.83
C ALA A 128 16.32 4.05 -11.40
N SER A 129 17.29 4.21 -12.31
CA SER A 129 17.56 5.50 -12.96
C SER A 129 16.43 5.94 -13.88
N ILE A 130 15.86 5.01 -14.66
CA ILE A 130 14.66 5.26 -15.48
C ILE A 130 13.48 5.68 -14.60
N ASN A 131 13.40 5.14 -13.40
CA ASN A 131 12.36 5.42 -12.41
C ASN A 131 12.63 6.65 -11.53
N GLY A 132 13.61 7.48 -11.89
CA GLY A 132 13.85 8.77 -11.26
C GLY A 132 14.72 8.74 -9.99
N LEU A 133 15.38 7.62 -9.69
CA LEU A 133 16.42 7.58 -8.66
C LEU A 133 17.77 7.96 -9.31
N PRO A 134 18.30 9.18 -9.08
CA PRO A 134 19.56 9.58 -9.69
C PRO A 134 20.70 8.73 -9.14
N LEU A 135 21.25 7.87 -9.98
CA LEU A 135 22.44 7.09 -9.69
C LEU A 135 23.64 8.02 -9.70
N THR A 136 23.84 8.79 -8.63
CA THR A 136 25.21 9.21 -8.34
C THR A 136 26.02 7.92 -8.14
N GLU A 137 27.27 7.85 -8.61
CA GLU A 137 28.19 6.71 -8.48
C GLU A 137 28.46 6.34 -7.00
N ARG A 138 27.42 5.94 -6.28
CA ARG A 138 27.45 5.56 -4.88
C ARG A 138 27.84 4.10 -4.85
N LYS A 139 28.96 3.82 -4.19
CA LYS A 139 29.43 2.47 -3.93
C LYS A 139 28.35 1.72 -3.14
N LEU A 140 27.65 0.80 -3.79
CA LEU A 140 26.69 -0.08 -3.11
C LEU A 140 27.48 -1.14 -2.34
N LYS A 141 27.01 -1.43 -1.13
CA LYS A 141 27.63 -2.45 -0.28
C LYS A 141 27.06 -3.81 -0.69
N THR A 142 27.87 -4.63 -1.36
CA THR A 142 27.59 -6.05 -1.49
C THR A 142 28.18 -6.74 -0.26
N PRO A 143 27.38 -7.41 0.59
CA PRO A 143 27.95 -8.21 1.66
C PRO A 143 28.79 -9.33 1.03
N VAL A 144 29.95 -9.60 1.61
CA VAL A 144 30.97 -10.53 1.07
C VAL A 144 30.41 -11.95 0.84
N THR A 145 29.33 -12.30 1.53
CA THR A 145 28.70 -13.63 1.49
C THR A 145 27.51 -13.71 0.53
N ALA A 146 27.07 -12.61 -0.08
CA ALA A 146 25.90 -12.67 -0.97
C ALA A 146 26.26 -13.25 -2.33
N THR A 147 25.58 -14.34 -2.69
CA THR A 147 25.59 -14.87 -4.06
C THR A 147 24.74 -13.96 -4.93
N VAL A 148 25.36 -13.36 -5.94
CA VAL A 148 24.65 -12.57 -6.97
C VAL A 148 23.94 -13.54 -7.89
N VAL A 149 22.61 -13.46 -7.94
CA VAL A 149 21.79 -14.27 -8.83
C VAL A 149 21.38 -13.39 -10.01
N LEU A 150 21.77 -13.80 -11.22
CA LEU A 150 21.28 -13.19 -12.47
C LEU A 150 19.80 -13.54 -12.61
N THR A 151 18.92 -12.66 -12.15
CA THR A 151 17.47 -12.76 -12.27
C THR A 151 17.00 -12.51 -13.72
N GLY A 152 17.75 -12.97 -14.73
CA GLY A 152 17.43 -12.77 -16.14
C GLY A 152 16.19 -13.56 -16.62
N GLY A 153 15.80 -14.63 -15.92
CA GLY A 153 14.67 -15.47 -16.31
C GLY A 153 13.32 -15.10 -15.69
N GLN A 154 13.30 -14.52 -14.49
CA GLN A 154 12.04 -14.36 -13.72
C GLN A 154 11.32 -13.02 -13.98
N TYR A 155 12.04 -11.96 -14.38
CA TYR A 155 11.41 -10.70 -14.80
C TYR A 155 10.61 -10.83 -16.11
N ALA A 156 11.04 -11.73 -17.01
CA ALA A 156 10.29 -12.03 -18.22
C ALA A 156 8.97 -12.74 -17.89
N ALA A 157 9.00 -13.75 -17.02
CA ALA A 157 7.82 -14.54 -16.65
C ALA A 157 6.74 -13.70 -15.94
N HIS A 158 7.11 -12.79 -15.02
CA HIS A 158 6.13 -11.92 -14.36
C HIS A 158 5.59 -10.82 -15.28
N LYS A 159 6.39 -10.28 -16.20
CA LYS A 159 5.88 -9.39 -17.26
C LYS A 159 4.96 -10.12 -18.22
N GLU A 160 5.25 -11.36 -18.56
CA GLU A 160 4.41 -12.17 -19.43
C GLU A 160 3.09 -12.54 -18.75
N THR A 161 3.13 -12.81 -17.44
CA THR A 161 1.91 -13.06 -16.65
C THR A 161 1.08 -11.78 -16.45
N GLN A 162 1.71 -10.61 -16.23
CA GLN A 162 1.00 -9.33 -16.18
C GLN A 162 0.50 -8.87 -17.55
N ALA A 163 1.25 -9.11 -18.62
CA ALA A 163 0.83 -8.87 -19.99
C ALA A 163 -0.33 -9.79 -20.38
N ALA A 164 -0.28 -11.07 -19.99
CA ALA A 164 -1.37 -12.01 -20.16
C ALA A 164 -2.59 -11.64 -19.32
N ALA A 165 -2.41 -11.16 -18.08
CA ALA A 165 -3.51 -10.66 -17.25
C ALA A 165 -4.15 -9.39 -17.84
N ARG A 166 -3.34 -8.46 -18.37
CA ARG A 166 -3.83 -7.27 -19.09
C ARG A 166 -4.50 -7.64 -20.41
N ALA A 167 -3.95 -8.58 -21.17
CA ALA A 167 -4.55 -9.11 -22.39
C ALA A 167 -5.86 -9.86 -22.09
N ALA A 168 -5.95 -10.61 -20.99
CA ALA A 168 -7.18 -11.28 -20.55
C ALA A 168 -8.23 -10.26 -20.09
N THR A 169 -7.81 -9.16 -19.47
CA THR A 169 -8.71 -8.05 -19.09
C THR A 169 -9.20 -7.31 -20.34
N GLN A 170 -8.33 -7.06 -21.33
CA GLN A 170 -8.71 -6.48 -22.63
C GLN A 170 -9.58 -7.43 -23.48
N ALA A 171 -9.31 -8.74 -23.43
CA ALA A 171 -10.13 -9.75 -24.11
C ALA A 171 -11.51 -9.89 -23.45
N ALA A 172 -11.58 -9.79 -22.12
CA ALA A 172 -12.86 -9.71 -21.40
C ALA A 172 -13.64 -8.44 -21.74
N GLU A 173 -12.96 -7.32 -22.02
CA GLU A 173 -13.59 -6.07 -22.48
C GLU A 173 -14.04 -6.15 -23.95
N THR A 174 -13.45 -7.04 -24.76
CA THR A 174 -13.91 -7.31 -26.14
C THR A 174 -15.06 -8.32 -26.18
N GLN A 175 -15.27 -9.10 -25.12
CA GLN A 175 -16.48 -9.89 -24.91
C GLN A 175 -17.53 -9.06 -24.17
N GLN A 176 -17.90 -7.92 -24.74
CA GLN A 176 -19.23 -7.38 -24.47
C GLN A 176 -20.24 -8.48 -24.85
N PRO A 177 -21.05 -9.00 -23.91
CA PRO A 177 -22.13 -9.88 -24.28
C PRO A 177 -22.98 -9.09 -25.27
N VAL A 178 -23.17 -9.65 -26.47
CA VAL A 178 -24.12 -9.12 -27.46
C VAL A 178 -25.40 -8.87 -26.69
N ALA A 179 -25.72 -7.59 -26.50
CA ALA A 179 -26.91 -7.20 -25.78
C ALA A 179 -28.08 -7.96 -26.41
N PRO A 180 -28.97 -8.57 -25.61
CA PRO A 180 -30.18 -9.17 -26.16
C PRO A 180 -30.85 -8.11 -27.07
N PRO A 181 -31.36 -8.50 -28.24
CA PRO A 181 -31.95 -7.55 -29.18
C PRO A 181 -32.91 -6.66 -28.42
N MET A 182 -32.69 -5.33 -28.53
CA MET A 182 -33.53 -4.36 -27.84
C MET A 182 -35.00 -4.76 -28.05
N PRO A 183 -35.83 -4.76 -26.99
CA PRO A 183 -37.25 -4.98 -27.18
C PRO A 183 -37.76 -3.96 -28.20
N PRO A 184 -38.67 -4.37 -29.11
CA PRO A 184 -39.20 -3.47 -30.11
C PRO A 184 -39.74 -2.20 -29.44
N ILE A 185 -39.30 -1.05 -29.92
CA ILE A 185 -39.83 0.24 -29.49
C ILE A 185 -41.26 0.32 -30.05
N PHE A 186 -42.25 0.06 -29.20
CA PHE A 186 -43.65 0.16 -29.57
C PHE A 186 -44.05 1.63 -29.72
N GLU A 187 -44.70 1.96 -30.84
CA GLU A 187 -45.29 3.28 -31.03
C GLU A 187 -46.41 3.52 -30.01
N PRO A 188 -46.55 4.76 -29.47
CA PRO A 188 -47.59 5.08 -28.51
C PRO A 188 -48.99 4.77 -29.09
N GLY A 189 -49.63 3.73 -28.55
CA GLY A 189 -50.95 3.24 -28.97
C GLY A 189 -51.02 1.75 -29.37
N SER A 190 -49.88 1.06 -29.48
CA SER A 190 -49.80 -0.33 -30.00
C SER A 190 -49.68 -1.43 -28.95
N TRP A 191 -50.05 -1.17 -27.69
CA TRP A 191 -49.94 -2.17 -26.62
C TRP A 191 -50.96 -3.32 -26.81
N PRO A 192 -50.52 -4.58 -26.91
CA PRO A 192 -51.40 -5.73 -26.97
C PRO A 192 -51.91 -6.04 -25.56
N TYR A 193 -53.00 -5.40 -25.13
CA TYR A 193 -53.60 -5.64 -23.82
C TYR A 193 -54.38 -6.97 -23.71
N THR A 194 -54.40 -7.81 -24.75
CA THR A 194 -55.23 -9.02 -24.79
C THR A 194 -54.55 -10.29 -24.27
N GLU A 195 -53.23 -10.30 -24.03
CA GLU A 195 -52.50 -11.53 -23.66
C GLU A 195 -52.15 -11.67 -22.17
N TRP A 196 -52.40 -10.64 -21.34
CA TRP A 196 -52.20 -10.74 -19.88
C TRP A 196 -53.33 -11.44 -19.12
N ALA A 197 -54.28 -12.05 -19.83
CA ALA A 197 -55.33 -12.84 -19.21
C ALA A 197 -54.80 -14.24 -18.84
N ALA A 198 -54.51 -14.42 -17.55
CA ALA A 198 -54.48 -15.69 -16.83
C ALA A 198 -53.35 -16.68 -17.15
N GLY A 199 -52.20 -16.49 -16.50
CA GLY A 199 -51.23 -17.58 -16.32
C GLY A 199 -49.87 -17.09 -15.86
N GLU A 200 -49.47 -17.52 -14.66
CA GLU A 200 -48.09 -17.43 -14.14
C GLU A 200 -47.50 -16.04 -13.92
N LEU A 201 -47.80 -15.49 -12.73
CA LEU A 201 -46.85 -14.61 -12.06
C LEU A 201 -45.54 -15.39 -11.80
N PRO A 202 -44.37 -14.86 -12.20
CA PRO A 202 -43.08 -15.45 -11.86
C PRO A 202 -42.97 -15.55 -10.35
N GLN A 203 -42.84 -16.76 -9.80
CA GLN A 203 -42.59 -16.90 -8.38
C GLN A 203 -41.18 -16.36 -8.06
N PRO A 204 -41.03 -15.58 -6.98
CA PRO A 204 -39.72 -15.09 -6.57
C PRO A 204 -38.80 -16.28 -6.24
N PRO A 205 -37.49 -16.15 -6.50
CA PRO A 205 -36.53 -17.21 -6.21
C PRO A 205 -36.56 -17.56 -4.72
N ARG A 206 -36.80 -18.84 -4.40
CA ARG A 206 -36.63 -19.38 -3.06
C ARG A 206 -35.18 -19.21 -2.64
N THR A 207 -34.97 -18.46 -1.57
CA THR A 207 -33.68 -18.33 -0.90
C THR A 207 -33.58 -19.44 0.14
N ASP A 208 -33.14 -20.61 -0.27
CA ASP A 208 -32.76 -21.69 0.65
C ASP A 208 -31.38 -21.36 1.24
N GLY A 209 -31.36 -20.39 2.17
CA GLY A 209 -30.17 -20.07 2.96
C GLY A 209 -30.03 -21.07 4.13
N PRO A 210 -28.82 -21.60 4.41
CA PRO A 210 -28.61 -22.50 5.54
C PRO A 210 -28.90 -21.80 6.86
N GLU A 211 -29.74 -22.43 7.68
CA GLU A 211 -30.02 -22.02 9.07
C GLU A 211 -28.71 -21.85 9.86
N PRO A 212 -28.54 -20.73 10.60
CA PRO A 212 -27.46 -20.61 11.54
C PRO A 212 -27.73 -21.54 12.73
N GLU A 213 -26.97 -22.63 12.83
CA GLU A 213 -26.95 -23.47 14.02
C GLU A 213 -26.57 -22.63 15.24
N ALA A 214 -27.52 -22.49 16.16
CA ALA A 214 -27.33 -21.91 17.48
C ALA A 214 -26.41 -22.83 18.31
N GLY A 215 -25.10 -22.66 18.14
CA GLY A 215 -24.05 -23.31 18.92
C GLY A 215 -24.11 -22.88 20.39
N SER A 216 -24.63 -23.80 21.19
CA SER A 216 -24.77 -23.77 22.64
C SER A 216 -23.42 -23.77 23.39
N GLY A 217 -23.30 -22.89 24.39
CA GLY A 217 -22.82 -23.19 25.74
C GLY A 217 -21.40 -23.75 25.94
N GLY A 218 -20.52 -22.92 26.54
CA GLY A 218 -19.27 -23.40 27.12
C GLY A 218 -18.55 -22.36 27.98
N ILE A 219 -19.14 -21.97 29.11
CA ILE A 219 -18.43 -21.25 30.18
C ILE A 219 -17.69 -22.31 31.01
N ILE A 220 -16.36 -22.32 30.97
CA ILE A 220 -15.53 -23.03 31.95
C ILE A 220 -14.73 -21.99 32.71
N ALA A 221 -15.04 -21.89 34.01
CA ALA A 221 -14.22 -21.21 34.99
C ALA A 221 -13.21 -22.19 35.58
N ALA A 222 -11.95 -21.76 35.72
CA ALA A 222 -11.01 -22.22 36.72
C ALA A 222 -10.01 -21.09 37.00
#